data_AF-A0A5J5HSS2-F1
#
_entry.id   AF-A0A5J5HSS2-F1
#
_cell.length_a   1.000
_cell.length_b   1.000
_cell.length_c   1.000
_cell.angle_alpha   90.00
_cell.angle_beta   90.00
_cell.angle_gamma   90.00
#
_symmetry.space_group_name_H-M   'P 1'
#
loop_
_entity.id
_entity.type
_entity.pdbx_description
1 polymer ?
#
loop_
_entity_poly.entity_id
_entity_poly.type
_entity_poly.pdbx_seq_one_letter_code
_entity_poly.pdbx_strand_id
1 'polypeptide(L)'
;MDTNSTRRLLTLLSSCSKQEQKLIEVAQEQLNRSIEQQIIRRLDSYSFDSTRAQRSKRKLEKFTYKKDSLGHLFESHKELREIIQDSGVSFLELAIGKYVTFGKYNGVPITWMIIDVDHSGKLFLLSYHVLSLKCYNVIDRHSQIGLFTNQWESSPLQQWLNSDKLRVKYSSTPPSKSHVWNEINPYSTEKGFLASGNFTEWERELLTSYQNKKELVSLLRMQEAQTYLMGRGYDLRSNPTEEAMKEADPTFDFISPNQSWCYFLQDPHPDSPHLVYIVNAEGKMTNGYSYDGSIGVRPVIALKSRIRLEGKGTLTNPFEVKE
;
A
#
# COMPACT_ATOMS: atom_id res chain seq x y z
N MET A 1 -22.72 -17.34 -1.87
CA MET A 1 -23.12 -17.67 -0.48
C MET A 1 -24.08 -18.83 -0.59
N ASP A 2 -23.90 -19.87 0.23
CA ASP A 2 -24.88 -20.96 0.38
C ASP A 2 -26.21 -20.36 0.87
N THR A 3 -27.33 -20.84 0.32
CA THR A 3 -28.71 -20.47 0.68
C THR A 3 -28.97 -20.55 2.18
N ASN A 4 -28.25 -21.40 2.91
CA ASN A 4 -28.29 -21.48 4.37
C ASN A 4 -27.72 -20.26 5.09
N SER A 5 -26.65 -19.64 4.56
CA SER A 5 -26.03 -18.44 5.16
C SER A 5 -26.92 -17.22 5.00
N THR A 6 -27.59 -17.10 3.84
CA THR A 6 -28.56 -16.03 3.56
C THR A 6 -29.79 -16.16 4.46
N ARG A 7 -30.29 -17.38 4.68
CA ARG A 7 -31.38 -17.62 5.64
C ARG A 7 -31.01 -17.25 7.06
N ARG A 8 -29.82 -17.60 7.54
CA ARG A 8 -29.34 -17.23 8.88
C ARG A 8 -29.25 -15.71 9.08
N LEU A 9 -28.70 -14.99 8.10
CA LEU A 9 -28.64 -13.53 8.10
C LEU A 9 -30.03 -12.89 8.10
N LEU A 10 -30.95 -13.37 7.27
CA LEU A 10 -32.35 -12.89 7.26
C LEU A 10 -33.07 -13.16 8.58
N THR A 11 -32.75 -14.29 9.24
CA THR A 11 -33.30 -14.62 10.57
C THR A 11 -32.75 -13.66 11.65
N LEU A 12 -31.45 -13.37 11.64
CA LEU A 12 -30.81 -12.40 12.54
C LEU A 12 -31.26 -10.96 12.30
N LEU A 13 -31.59 -10.60 11.05
CA LEU A 13 -32.10 -9.28 10.70
C LEU A 13 -33.56 -9.09 11.13
N SER A 14 -34.35 -10.18 11.19
CA SER A 14 -35.72 -10.12 11.68
C SER A 14 -35.85 -9.80 13.18
N SER A 15 -34.76 -9.90 13.95
CA SER A 15 -34.70 -9.47 15.35
C SER A 15 -34.18 -8.03 15.56
N CYS A 16 -33.78 -7.32 14.49
CA CYS A 16 -33.42 -5.90 14.56
C CYS A 16 -34.66 -5.01 14.54
N SER A 17 -34.57 -3.83 15.18
CA SER A 17 -35.61 -2.80 15.08
C SER A 17 -35.77 -2.31 13.65
N LYS A 18 -36.96 -1.79 13.30
CA LYS A 18 -37.24 -1.19 11.98
C LYS A 18 -36.27 -0.06 11.62
N GLN A 19 -35.72 0.62 12.62
CA GLN A 19 -34.80 1.74 12.45
C GLN A 19 -33.37 1.25 12.11
N GLU A 20 -32.93 0.16 12.74
CA GLU A 20 -31.67 -0.52 12.41
C GLU A 20 -31.72 -1.17 11.03
N GLN A 21 -32.84 -1.81 10.67
CA GLN A 21 -33.03 -2.39 9.33
C GLN A 21 -32.92 -1.32 8.24
N LYS A 22 -33.51 -0.14 8.46
CA LYS A 22 -33.45 0.98 7.51
C LYS A 22 -32.05 1.57 7.39
N LEU A 23 -31.28 1.63 8.49
CA LEU A 23 -29.88 2.06 8.48
C LEU A 23 -28.99 1.07 7.73
N ILE A 24 -29.20 -0.24 7.92
CA ILE A 24 -28.50 -1.30 7.20
C ILE A 24 -28.81 -1.22 5.70
N GLU A 25 -30.07 -1.00 5.34
CA GLU A 25 -30.51 -0.88 3.94
C GLU A 25 -29.84 0.30 3.23
N VAL A 26 -29.81 1.47 3.88
CA VAL A 26 -29.13 2.68 3.36
C VAL A 26 -27.61 2.47 3.25
N ALA A 27 -26.97 1.86 4.25
CA ALA A 27 -25.54 1.59 4.24
C ALA A 27 -25.16 0.60 3.13
N GLN A 28 -25.97 -0.44 2.93
CA GLN A 28 -25.78 -1.42 1.87
C GLN A 28 -25.97 -0.80 0.49
N GLU A 29 -26.97 0.07 0.30
CA GLU A 29 -27.21 0.77 -0.97
C GLU A 29 -26.04 1.70 -1.33
N GLN A 30 -25.51 2.45 -0.37
CA GLN A 30 -24.34 3.32 -0.60
C GLN A 30 -23.09 2.51 -0.98
N LEU A 31 -22.85 1.39 -0.31
CA LEU A 31 -21.74 0.49 -0.63
C LEU A 31 -21.87 -0.06 -2.05
N ASN A 32 -23.09 -0.49 -2.40
CA ASN A 32 -23.39 -1.09 -3.68
C ASN A 32 -23.23 -0.11 -4.86
N ARG A 33 -23.72 1.14 -4.74
CA ARG A 33 -23.51 2.18 -5.75
C ARG A 33 -22.03 2.53 -5.91
N SER A 34 -21.28 2.54 -4.80
CA SER A 34 -19.84 2.78 -4.84
C SER A 34 -19.09 1.69 -5.59
N ILE A 35 -19.46 0.42 -5.37
CA ILE A 35 -18.91 -0.74 -6.08
C ILE A 35 -19.24 -0.66 -7.57
N GLU A 36 -20.50 -0.40 -7.94
CA GLU A 36 -20.95 -0.29 -9.33
C GLU A 36 -20.18 0.78 -10.11
N GLN A 37 -20.07 2.00 -9.57
CA GLN A 37 -19.32 3.09 -10.20
C GLN A 37 -17.83 2.78 -10.38
N GLN A 38 -17.24 2.05 -9.43
CA GLN A 38 -15.83 1.64 -9.52
C GLN A 38 -15.63 0.58 -10.61
N ILE A 39 -16.57 -0.36 -10.75
CA ILE A 39 -16.50 -1.38 -11.80
C ILE A 39 -16.64 -0.73 -13.18
N ILE A 40 -17.60 0.18 -13.38
CA ILE A 40 -17.80 0.87 -14.66
C ILE A 40 -16.53 1.60 -15.08
N ARG A 41 -15.99 2.47 -14.19
CA ARG A 41 -14.74 3.21 -14.47
C ARG A 41 -13.57 2.29 -14.79
N ARG A 42 -13.53 1.10 -14.19
CA ARG A 42 -12.41 0.17 -14.40
C ARG A 42 -12.58 -0.66 -15.68
N LEU A 43 -13.79 -1.08 -16.02
CA LEU A 43 -14.10 -1.67 -17.34
C LEU A 43 -13.84 -0.69 -18.49
N ASP A 44 -13.96 0.62 -18.25
CA ASP A 44 -13.53 1.64 -19.20
C ASP A 44 -12.01 1.74 -19.35
N SER A 45 -11.25 1.43 -18.29
CA SER A 45 -9.78 1.42 -18.28
C SER A 45 -9.14 0.13 -18.79
N TYR A 46 -9.87 -1.00 -18.80
CA TYR A 46 -9.38 -2.28 -19.29
C TYR A 46 -9.41 -2.32 -20.83
N SER A 47 -8.25 -2.05 -21.44
CA SER A 47 -7.93 -2.43 -22.82
C SER A 47 -7.75 -3.96 -22.91
N PHE A 48 -8.82 -4.73 -22.83
CA PHE A 48 -8.78 -6.16 -23.15
C PHE A 48 -9.90 -6.54 -24.11
N ASP A 49 -9.47 -6.87 -25.32
CA ASP A 49 -10.21 -7.20 -26.53
C ASP A 49 -10.88 -8.59 -26.48
N SER A 50 -11.50 -8.94 -25.35
CA SER A 50 -12.26 -10.19 -25.23
C SER A 50 -13.77 -9.92 -25.32
N THR A 51 -14.44 -10.68 -26.18
CA THR A 51 -15.90 -10.62 -26.38
C THR A 51 -16.67 -10.82 -25.07
N ARG A 52 -16.08 -11.56 -24.12
CA ARG A 52 -16.64 -11.83 -22.78
C ARG A 52 -16.65 -10.58 -21.90
N ALA A 53 -15.54 -9.84 -21.81
CA ALA A 53 -15.46 -8.60 -21.03
C ALA A 53 -16.41 -7.52 -21.58
N GLN A 54 -16.50 -7.39 -22.91
CA GLN A 54 -17.44 -6.47 -23.56
C GLN A 54 -18.90 -6.82 -23.27
N ARG A 55 -19.25 -8.12 -23.20
CA ARG A 55 -20.61 -8.57 -22.83
C ARG A 55 -20.94 -8.24 -21.38
N SER A 56 -20.01 -8.46 -20.45
CA SER A 56 -20.21 -8.13 -19.03
C SER A 56 -20.32 -6.63 -18.81
N LYS A 57 -19.54 -5.81 -19.54
CA LYS A 57 -19.69 -4.35 -19.55
C LYS A 57 -21.10 -3.91 -19.96
N ARG A 58 -21.62 -4.45 -21.07
CA ARG A 58 -23.01 -4.17 -21.50
C ARG A 58 -24.07 -4.63 -20.51
N LYS A 59 -23.85 -5.74 -19.79
CA LYS A 59 -24.74 -6.18 -18.71
C LYS A 59 -24.72 -5.19 -17.55
N LEU A 60 -23.54 -4.71 -17.17
CA LEU A 60 -23.37 -3.75 -16.08
C LEU A 60 -23.96 -2.37 -16.42
N GLU A 61 -23.74 -1.86 -17.63
CA GLU A 61 -24.32 -0.59 -18.10
C GLU A 61 -25.86 -0.58 -18.08
N LYS A 62 -26.48 -1.76 -18.17
CA LYS A 62 -27.94 -1.94 -18.12
C LYS A 62 -28.43 -2.39 -16.73
N PHE A 63 -27.51 -2.65 -15.81
CA PHE A 63 -27.86 -3.09 -14.47
C PHE A 63 -28.57 -1.97 -13.73
N THR A 64 -29.61 -2.31 -12.99
CA THR A 64 -30.36 -1.35 -12.17
C THR A 64 -30.62 -1.96 -10.80
N TYR A 65 -30.29 -1.20 -9.76
CA TYR A 65 -30.51 -1.65 -8.38
C TYR A 65 -32.01 -1.72 -8.06
N LYS A 66 -32.48 -2.91 -7.69
CA LYS A 66 -33.82 -3.09 -7.13
C LYS A 66 -33.74 -2.78 -5.64
N LYS A 67 -34.45 -1.74 -5.20
CA LYS A 67 -34.29 -1.09 -3.88
C LYS A 67 -35.52 -1.18 -2.99
N ASP A 68 -36.53 -1.94 -3.39
CA ASP A 68 -37.84 -1.93 -2.75
C ASP A 68 -37.87 -2.81 -1.48
N SER A 69 -36.84 -3.64 -1.26
CA SER A 69 -36.65 -4.43 -0.06
C SER A 69 -35.21 -4.92 0.09
N LEU A 70 -34.82 -5.27 1.32
CA LEU A 70 -33.59 -6.01 1.63
C LEU A 70 -33.43 -7.28 0.76
N GLY A 71 -34.52 -7.99 0.47
CA GLY A 71 -34.50 -9.15 -0.44
C GLY A 71 -34.11 -8.78 -1.87
N HIS A 72 -34.61 -7.64 -2.37
CA HIS A 72 -34.23 -7.12 -3.68
C HIS A 72 -32.77 -6.67 -3.73
N LEU A 73 -32.26 -6.06 -2.65
CA LEU A 73 -30.85 -5.72 -2.49
C LEU A 73 -29.93 -6.94 -2.52
N PHE A 74 -30.33 -8.05 -1.89
CA PHE A 74 -29.57 -9.31 -1.93
C PHE A 74 -29.51 -9.89 -3.35
N GLU A 75 -30.61 -9.88 -4.09
CA GLU A 75 -30.62 -10.37 -5.48
C GLU A 75 -29.81 -9.47 -6.41
N SER A 76 -29.90 -8.15 -6.26
CA SER A 76 -29.04 -7.22 -7.00
C SER A 76 -27.55 -7.45 -6.71
N HIS A 77 -27.17 -7.77 -5.46
CA HIS A 77 -25.79 -8.11 -5.11
C HIS A 77 -25.33 -9.43 -5.72
N LYS A 78 -26.22 -10.41 -5.80
CA LYS A 78 -25.94 -11.70 -6.45
C LYS A 78 -25.73 -11.52 -7.95
N GLU A 79 -26.63 -10.78 -8.63
CA GLU A 79 -26.52 -10.45 -10.05
C GLU A 79 -25.20 -9.70 -10.35
N LEU A 80 -24.81 -8.74 -9.51
CA LEU A 80 -23.52 -8.05 -9.66
C LEU A 80 -22.33 -9.00 -9.52
N ARG A 81 -22.36 -9.91 -8.53
CA ARG A 81 -21.30 -10.92 -8.38
C ARG A 81 -21.19 -11.83 -9.58
N GLU A 82 -22.32 -12.23 -10.17
CA GLU A 82 -22.34 -13.02 -11.39
C GLU A 82 -21.77 -12.24 -12.58
N ILE A 83 -22.09 -10.95 -12.72
CA ILE A 83 -21.51 -10.08 -13.77
C ILE A 83 -19.99 -9.92 -13.61
N ILE A 84 -19.52 -9.74 -12.38
CA ILE A 84 -18.10 -9.66 -12.01
C ILE A 84 -17.37 -10.97 -12.31
N GLN A 85 -17.97 -12.11 -11.93
CA GLN A 85 -17.41 -13.42 -12.23
C GLN A 85 -17.39 -13.71 -13.74
N ASP A 86 -18.43 -13.27 -14.46
CA ASP A 86 -18.51 -13.38 -15.92
C ASP A 86 -17.50 -12.48 -16.63
N SER A 87 -17.15 -11.31 -16.07
CA SER A 87 -16.10 -10.44 -16.64
C SER A 87 -14.69 -10.97 -16.40
N GLY A 88 -14.54 -11.91 -15.45
CA GLY A 88 -13.23 -12.40 -15.01
C GLY A 88 -12.53 -11.46 -14.03
N VAL A 89 -13.17 -10.35 -13.63
CA VAL A 89 -12.61 -9.38 -12.69
C VAL A 89 -12.85 -9.88 -11.27
N SER A 90 -11.82 -9.93 -10.41
CA SER A 90 -12.00 -10.30 -9.00
C SER A 90 -12.36 -9.10 -8.13
N PHE A 91 -13.03 -9.32 -6.99
CA PHE A 91 -13.27 -8.25 -6.01
C PHE A 91 -11.97 -7.58 -5.53
N LEU A 92 -10.87 -8.34 -5.44
CA LEU A 92 -9.57 -7.79 -5.05
C LEU A 92 -8.97 -6.90 -6.14
N GLU A 93 -9.21 -7.20 -7.42
CA GLU A 93 -8.81 -6.31 -8.52
C GLU A 93 -9.57 -4.97 -8.49
N LEU A 94 -10.82 -4.98 -8.01
CA LEU A 94 -11.58 -3.76 -7.73
C LEU A 94 -11.05 -2.97 -6.53
N ALA A 95 -10.17 -3.57 -5.72
CA ALA A 95 -9.54 -2.92 -4.57
C ALA A 95 -8.27 -2.14 -4.95
N ILE A 96 -7.69 -2.34 -6.14
CA ILE A 96 -6.51 -1.57 -6.57
C ILE A 96 -6.84 -0.06 -6.61
N GLY A 97 -5.96 0.77 -6.06
CA GLY A 97 -6.14 2.21 -5.87
C GLY A 97 -6.98 2.59 -4.65
N LYS A 98 -7.52 1.62 -3.91
CA LYS A 98 -8.14 1.83 -2.61
C LYS A 98 -7.11 1.78 -1.50
N TYR A 99 -7.55 2.20 -0.32
CA TYR A 99 -6.69 2.31 0.85
C TYR A 99 -7.00 1.24 1.89
N VAL A 100 -5.97 0.78 2.59
CA VAL A 100 -6.03 -0.17 3.70
C VAL A 100 -5.16 0.34 4.86
N THR A 101 -5.65 0.21 6.08
CA THR A 101 -4.87 0.48 7.29
C THR A 101 -4.29 -0.83 7.80
N PHE A 102 -2.98 -0.87 8.02
CA PHE A 102 -2.26 -2.07 8.42
C PHE A 102 -0.95 -1.71 9.12
N GLY A 103 -0.72 -2.21 10.32
CA GLY A 103 0.42 -1.82 11.14
C GLY A 103 0.41 -0.35 11.57
N LYS A 104 1.43 0.03 12.32
CA LYS A 104 1.69 1.36 12.85
C LYS A 104 3.16 1.71 12.70
N TYR A 105 3.46 2.99 12.61
CA TYR A 105 4.82 3.51 12.71
C TYR A 105 4.78 4.74 13.63
N ASN A 106 5.67 4.79 14.61
CA ASN A 106 5.69 5.82 15.66
C ASN A 106 4.33 6.00 16.39
N GLY A 107 3.62 4.89 16.58
CA GLY A 107 2.32 4.86 17.25
C GLY A 107 1.13 5.24 16.37
N VAL A 108 1.37 5.70 15.13
CA VAL A 108 0.33 6.13 14.19
C VAL A 108 0.02 5.01 13.18
N PRO A 109 -1.26 4.68 12.93
CA PRO A 109 -1.65 3.71 11.90
C PRO A 109 -1.11 4.07 10.51
N ILE A 110 -0.56 3.09 9.82
CA ILE A 110 -0.08 3.29 8.45
C ILE A 110 -1.24 3.08 7.48
N THR A 111 -1.50 4.09 6.65
CA THR A 111 -2.39 3.96 5.49
C THR A 111 -1.58 3.51 4.28
N TRP A 112 -2.04 2.46 3.63
CA TRP A 112 -1.44 1.90 2.42
C TRP A 112 -2.41 1.99 1.25
N MET A 113 -1.90 2.21 0.05
CA MET A 113 -2.64 2.05 -1.19
C MET A 113 -2.42 0.64 -1.75
N ILE A 114 -3.49 -0.02 -2.16
CA ILE A 114 -3.42 -1.30 -2.87
C ILE A 114 -2.94 -1.01 -4.29
N ILE A 115 -1.69 -1.30 -4.60
CA ILE A 115 -1.10 -0.96 -5.89
C ILE A 115 -1.29 -2.06 -6.93
N ASP A 116 -1.39 -3.32 -6.50
CA ASP A 116 -1.60 -4.46 -7.40
C ASP A 116 -2.15 -5.67 -6.64
N VAL A 117 -2.70 -6.64 -7.39
CA VAL A 117 -3.11 -7.94 -6.88
C VAL A 117 -2.64 -9.01 -7.85
N ASP A 118 -1.91 -10.03 -7.39
CA ASP A 118 -1.51 -11.13 -8.28
C ASP A 118 -2.64 -12.15 -8.52
N HIS A 119 -2.39 -13.07 -9.45
CA HIS A 119 -3.27 -14.17 -9.79
C HIS A 119 -3.63 -15.10 -8.61
N SER A 120 -2.83 -15.13 -7.55
CA SER A 120 -3.10 -15.90 -6.34
C SER A 120 -4.02 -15.15 -5.35
N GLY A 121 -4.24 -13.86 -5.57
CA GLY A 121 -4.97 -12.96 -4.69
C GLY A 121 -4.11 -12.30 -3.62
N LYS A 122 -2.78 -12.31 -3.77
CA LYS A 122 -1.85 -11.60 -2.90
C LYS A 122 -1.98 -10.09 -3.15
N LEU A 123 -1.99 -9.30 -2.08
CA LEU A 123 -2.11 -7.84 -2.18
C LEU A 123 -0.73 -7.21 -2.14
N PHE A 124 -0.43 -6.33 -3.09
CA PHE A 124 0.76 -5.47 -3.05
C PHE A 124 0.34 -4.08 -2.60
N LEU A 125 0.99 -3.60 -1.55
CA LEU A 125 0.63 -2.37 -0.88
C LEU A 125 1.80 -1.40 -0.87
N LEU A 126 1.55 -0.14 -1.21
CA LEU A 126 2.50 0.96 -1.07
C LEU A 126 2.01 1.89 0.03
N SER A 127 2.89 2.25 0.96
CA SER A 127 2.57 3.26 1.97
C SER A 127 2.08 4.55 1.27
N TYR A 128 0.94 5.09 1.72
CA TYR A 128 0.36 6.25 1.06
C TYR A 128 1.24 7.49 1.21
N HIS A 129 1.80 7.65 2.41
CA HIS A 129 2.72 8.71 2.80
C HIS A 129 4.17 8.22 2.90
N VAL A 130 5.11 9.15 2.80
CA VAL A 130 6.50 8.94 3.21
C VAL A 130 6.53 8.80 4.74
N LEU A 131 7.07 7.70 5.26
CA LEU A 131 6.95 7.35 6.69
C LEU A 131 8.12 7.83 7.55
N SER A 132 9.28 8.06 6.95
CA SER A 132 10.51 8.52 7.62
C SER A 132 11.48 9.07 6.59
N LEU A 133 12.46 9.86 7.04
CA LEU A 133 13.62 10.27 6.25
C LEU A 133 14.84 9.50 6.76
N LYS A 134 15.54 8.77 5.88
CA LYS A 134 16.69 7.93 6.25
C LYS A 134 17.56 7.74 5.02
N CYS A 135 18.87 7.69 5.19
CA CYS A 135 19.73 7.34 4.06
C CYS A 135 19.49 5.89 3.62
N TYR A 136 19.51 5.65 2.30
CA TYR A 136 19.46 4.31 1.73
C TYR A 136 20.70 3.51 2.16
N ASN A 137 21.87 4.17 2.14
CA ASN A 137 23.14 3.57 2.53
C ASN A 137 24.02 4.51 3.36
N VAL A 138 25.02 3.95 4.02
CA VAL A 138 26.02 4.70 4.79
C VAL A 138 27.21 5.10 3.92
N ILE A 139 27.98 6.06 4.44
CA ILE A 139 29.29 6.44 3.90
C ILE A 139 30.36 5.73 4.69
N ASP A 140 31.21 4.99 4.00
CA ASP A 140 32.48 4.53 4.55
C ASP A 140 33.57 5.58 4.29
N ARG A 141 33.91 6.35 5.33
CA ARG A 141 34.95 7.41 5.25
C ARG A 141 36.38 6.88 5.44
N HIS A 142 36.56 5.60 5.74
CA HIS A 142 37.87 5.01 6.08
C HIS A 142 38.50 4.20 4.94
N SER A 143 37.78 3.94 3.84
CA SER A 143 38.36 3.29 2.66
C SER A 143 38.93 4.32 1.68
N GLN A 144 40.19 4.14 1.29
CA GLN A 144 40.85 4.94 0.24
C GLN A 144 40.20 4.74 -1.16
N ILE A 145 39.30 3.76 -1.27
CA ILE A 145 38.41 3.51 -2.40
C ILE A 145 37.00 3.69 -1.87
N GLY A 146 36.40 4.86 -2.06
CA GLY A 146 35.07 5.18 -1.54
C GLY A 146 34.02 4.20 -2.04
N LEU A 147 33.67 3.21 -1.21
CA LEU A 147 32.62 2.21 -1.46
C LEU A 147 31.25 2.82 -1.16
N PHE A 148 30.93 3.92 -1.84
CA PHE A 148 29.55 4.31 -1.95
C PHE A 148 28.84 3.26 -2.82
N THR A 149 27.80 2.63 -2.27
CA THR A 149 27.05 1.59 -2.97
C THR A 149 25.56 1.91 -3.01
N ASN A 150 24.94 1.58 -4.12
CA ASN A 150 23.53 1.71 -4.43
C ASN A 150 22.83 0.34 -4.45
N GLN A 151 23.49 -0.69 -3.92
CA GLN A 151 22.96 -2.05 -3.87
C GLN A 151 21.94 -2.19 -2.74
N TRP A 152 20.73 -2.59 -3.09
CA TRP A 152 19.63 -2.76 -2.14
C TRP A 152 19.89 -3.88 -1.14
N GLU A 153 20.29 -5.05 -1.65
CA GLU A 153 20.31 -6.32 -0.92
C GLU A 153 21.23 -6.32 0.31
N SER A 154 22.21 -5.42 0.36
CA SER A 154 23.14 -5.26 1.49
C SER A 154 22.99 -3.93 2.22
N SER A 155 22.01 -3.10 1.83
CA SER A 155 21.85 -1.77 2.39
C SER A 155 21.37 -1.80 3.85
N PRO A 156 21.83 -0.87 4.70
CA PRO A 156 21.29 -0.71 6.06
C PRO A 156 19.79 -0.42 6.08
N LEU A 157 19.26 0.29 5.08
CA LEU A 157 17.83 0.59 5.00
C LEU A 157 17.00 -0.68 4.80
N GLN A 158 17.43 -1.57 3.91
CA GLN A 158 16.80 -2.88 3.70
C GLN A 158 16.79 -3.71 5.01
N GLN A 159 17.92 -3.72 5.73
CA GLN A 159 18.06 -4.49 6.96
C GLN A 159 17.17 -3.93 8.07
N TRP A 160 17.05 -2.61 8.17
CA TRP A 160 16.14 -1.95 9.10
C TRP A 160 14.67 -2.23 8.76
N LEU A 161 14.28 -2.11 7.48
CA LEU A 161 12.91 -2.39 7.01
C LEU A 161 12.47 -3.83 7.29
N ASN A 162 13.40 -4.79 7.26
CA ASN A 162 13.10 -6.21 7.43
C ASN A 162 13.44 -6.75 8.83
N SER A 163 13.80 -5.89 9.79
CA SER A 163 14.10 -6.34 11.15
C SER A 163 12.88 -6.27 12.06
N ASP A 164 12.60 -7.39 12.73
CA ASP A 164 11.61 -7.53 13.81
C ASP A 164 12.22 -7.28 15.20
N LYS A 165 13.48 -6.84 15.27
CA LYS A 165 14.24 -6.72 16.52
C LYS A 165 14.16 -5.29 17.06
N LEU A 166 14.12 -5.15 18.39
CA LEU A 166 14.24 -3.86 19.07
C LEU A 166 15.61 -3.20 18.87
N ARG A 167 16.62 -3.99 18.51
CA ARG A 167 17.95 -3.52 18.12
C ARG A 167 18.36 -4.24 16.84
N VAL A 168 18.46 -3.49 15.75
CA VAL A 168 18.84 -4.04 14.44
C VAL A 168 20.32 -4.46 14.47
N LYS A 169 20.61 -5.65 13.94
CA LYS A 169 21.99 -6.11 13.71
C LYS A 169 22.33 -5.85 12.24
N TYR A 170 23.18 -4.87 12.01
CA TYR A 170 23.67 -4.56 10.67
C TYR A 170 24.83 -5.49 10.31
N SER A 171 24.80 -6.05 9.10
CA SER A 171 25.86 -6.92 8.58
C SER A 171 27.14 -6.15 8.20
N SER A 172 27.03 -4.84 8.05
CA SER A 172 28.09 -3.90 7.67
C SER A 172 28.06 -2.69 8.62
N THR A 173 28.76 -1.62 8.24
CA THR A 173 28.79 -0.35 8.98
C THR A 173 27.37 0.15 9.27
N PRO A 174 27.00 0.33 10.55
CA PRO A 174 25.66 0.79 10.91
C PRO A 174 25.47 2.29 10.59
N PRO A 175 24.23 2.74 10.35
CA PRO A 175 23.90 4.14 10.06
C PRO A 175 23.89 5.00 11.32
N SER A 176 25.06 5.12 11.95
CA SER A 176 25.32 6.01 13.08
C SER A 176 25.65 7.43 12.61
N LYS A 177 25.64 8.41 13.51
CA LYS A 177 25.98 9.82 13.22
C LYS A 177 27.25 9.96 12.38
N SER A 178 28.32 9.24 12.74
CA SER A 178 29.61 9.25 12.04
C SER A 178 29.59 8.70 10.61
N HIS A 179 28.57 7.91 10.24
CA HIS A 179 28.50 7.16 8.98
C HIS A 179 27.37 7.62 8.06
N VAL A 180 26.55 8.58 8.49
CA VAL A 180 25.58 9.24 7.62
C VAL A 180 26.15 10.58 7.13
N TRP A 181 25.74 11.02 5.94
CA TRP A 181 26.20 12.30 5.38
C TRP A 181 25.70 13.46 6.24
N ASN A 182 26.59 14.40 6.56
CA ASN A 182 26.29 15.55 7.41
C ASN A 182 25.60 15.22 8.74
N GLU A 183 25.76 14.00 9.27
CA GLU A 183 25.11 13.53 10.50
C GLU A 183 23.56 13.54 10.46
N ILE A 184 22.98 13.63 9.25
CA ILE A 184 21.54 13.75 9.04
C ILE A 184 20.83 12.41 9.18
N ASN A 185 19.76 12.39 9.99
CA ASN A 185 18.82 11.28 10.17
C ASN A 185 19.49 9.90 10.39
N PRO A 186 20.42 9.74 11.36
CA PRO A 186 21.00 8.45 11.71
C PRO A 186 19.96 7.56 12.40
N TYR A 187 19.95 6.27 12.07
CA TYR A 187 18.92 5.34 12.56
C TYR A 187 19.50 4.04 13.14
N SER A 188 20.81 3.98 13.39
CA SER A 188 21.48 2.79 13.95
C SER A 188 20.96 2.34 15.32
N THR A 189 20.32 3.24 16.09
CA THR A 189 19.76 2.95 17.42
C THR A 189 18.26 2.68 17.40
N GLU A 190 17.60 2.86 16.26
CA GLU A 190 16.17 2.62 16.13
C GLU A 190 15.86 1.11 16.16
N LYS A 191 14.69 0.77 16.68
CA LYS A 191 14.12 -0.56 16.48
C LYS A 191 13.85 -0.78 14.99
N GLY A 192 13.87 -2.04 14.56
CA GLY A 192 13.52 -2.41 13.19
C GLY A 192 12.08 -2.05 12.84
N PHE A 193 11.81 -1.86 11.55
CA PHE A 193 10.49 -1.45 11.07
C PHE A 193 9.39 -2.47 11.41
N LEU A 194 9.72 -3.77 11.37
CA LEU A 194 8.80 -4.87 11.71
C LEU A 194 8.77 -5.19 13.22
N ALA A 195 9.53 -4.46 14.04
CA ALA A 195 9.63 -4.73 15.47
C ALA A 195 8.30 -4.56 16.19
N SER A 196 8.22 -5.14 17.39
CA SER A 196 7.04 -5.01 18.24
C SER A 196 6.67 -3.53 18.47
N GLY A 197 5.37 -3.28 18.52
CA GLY A 197 4.77 -1.95 18.57
C GLY A 197 4.56 -1.28 17.21
N ASN A 198 5.24 -1.72 16.15
CA ASN A 198 4.91 -1.30 14.78
C ASN A 198 3.93 -2.29 14.13
N PHE A 199 4.22 -3.59 14.25
CA PHE A 199 3.34 -4.66 13.79
C PHE A 199 3.08 -5.64 14.94
N THR A 200 1.84 -6.09 15.05
CA THR A 200 1.47 -7.23 15.90
C THR A 200 2.06 -8.52 15.34
N GLU A 201 2.04 -9.60 16.13
CA GLU A 201 2.47 -10.92 15.66
C GLU A 201 1.59 -11.41 14.51
N TRP A 202 0.26 -11.31 14.67
CA TRP A 202 -0.70 -11.63 13.64
C TRP A 202 -0.49 -10.82 12.34
N GLU A 203 -0.27 -9.50 12.42
CA GLU A 203 0.04 -8.70 11.23
C GLU A 203 1.33 -9.18 10.55
N ARG A 204 2.38 -9.50 11.31
CA ARG A 204 3.60 -10.06 10.73
C ARG A 204 3.36 -11.40 10.04
N GLU A 205 2.48 -12.24 10.56
CA GLU A 205 2.11 -13.50 9.93
C GLU A 205 1.36 -13.32 8.61
N LEU A 206 0.68 -12.18 8.39
CA LEU A 206 0.03 -11.86 7.12
C LEU A 206 1.01 -11.36 6.05
N LEU A 207 2.17 -10.84 6.45
CA LEU A 207 3.22 -10.47 5.51
C LEU A 207 3.78 -11.70 4.77
N THR A 208 4.17 -11.50 3.52
CA THR A 208 4.81 -12.51 2.69
C THR A 208 5.86 -11.85 1.80
N SER A 209 6.79 -12.65 1.29
CA SER A 209 7.80 -12.26 0.30
C SER A 209 7.29 -11.28 -0.76
N TYR A 210 7.88 -10.09 -0.87
CA TYR A 210 7.54 -9.18 -1.95
C TYR A 210 8.17 -9.66 -3.27
N GLN A 211 7.33 -9.89 -4.30
CA GLN A 211 7.73 -10.38 -5.62
C GLN A 211 8.74 -11.56 -5.62
N ASN A 212 8.50 -12.56 -4.77
CA ASN A 212 9.33 -13.75 -4.66
C ASN A 212 10.79 -13.52 -4.19
N LYS A 213 11.11 -12.33 -3.66
CA LYS A 213 12.35 -12.11 -2.89
C LYS A 213 12.19 -12.63 -1.46
N LYS A 214 13.30 -12.84 -0.74
CA LYS A 214 13.28 -13.25 0.68
C LYS A 214 12.75 -12.15 1.64
N GLU A 215 12.50 -10.94 1.13
CA GLU A 215 12.19 -9.73 1.89
C GLU A 215 10.67 -9.58 2.09
N LEU A 216 10.25 -9.17 3.29
CA LEU A 216 8.84 -8.89 3.61
C LEU A 216 8.48 -7.44 3.29
N VAL A 217 9.45 -6.53 3.42
CA VAL A 217 9.29 -5.10 3.18
C VAL A 217 10.37 -4.65 2.20
N SER A 218 9.98 -3.91 1.18
CA SER A 218 10.89 -3.37 0.14
C SER A 218 10.61 -1.89 -0.10
N LEU A 219 11.34 -1.29 -1.04
CA LEU A 219 10.91 -0.09 -1.75
C LEU A 219 10.32 -0.45 -3.10
N LEU A 220 9.53 0.45 -3.67
CA LEU A 220 8.94 0.30 -4.99
C LEU A 220 10.05 0.31 -6.05
N ARG A 221 9.96 -0.57 -7.06
CA ARG A 221 10.87 -0.53 -8.22
C ARG A 221 10.42 0.48 -9.26
N MET A 222 11.32 0.95 -10.10
CA MET A 222 11.04 1.84 -11.22
C MET A 222 9.98 1.24 -12.16
N GLN A 223 10.11 -0.04 -12.54
CA GLN A 223 9.14 -0.70 -13.42
C GLN A 223 7.77 -0.86 -12.73
N GLU A 224 7.75 -1.07 -11.41
CA GLU A 224 6.53 -1.14 -10.62
C GLU A 224 5.87 0.24 -10.51
N ALA A 225 6.64 1.32 -10.30
CA ALA A 225 6.13 2.68 -10.32
C ALA A 225 5.51 3.03 -11.67
N GLN A 226 6.19 2.66 -12.76
CA GLN A 226 5.68 2.85 -14.12
C GLN A 226 4.40 2.05 -14.38
N THR A 227 4.34 0.80 -13.93
CA THR A 227 3.24 -0.12 -14.27
C THR A 227 2.05 0.06 -13.33
N TYR A 228 2.31 0.06 -12.03
CA TYR A 228 1.28 0.00 -10.99
C TYR A 228 0.76 1.36 -10.57
N LEU A 229 1.52 2.43 -10.84
CA LEU A 229 1.10 3.80 -10.54
C LEU A 229 0.85 4.58 -11.82
N MET A 230 1.91 4.92 -12.57
CA MET A 230 1.81 5.83 -13.72
C MET A 230 0.91 5.28 -14.84
N GLY A 231 1.09 4.00 -15.20
CA GLY A 231 0.30 3.31 -16.23
C GLY A 231 -1.18 3.17 -15.85
N ARG A 232 -1.53 3.42 -14.58
CA ARG A 232 -2.90 3.42 -14.05
C ARG A 232 -3.41 4.84 -13.76
N GLY A 233 -2.64 5.87 -14.11
CA GLY A 233 -2.99 7.27 -13.89
C GLY A 233 -2.87 7.74 -12.43
N TYR A 234 -2.20 6.97 -11.57
CA TYR A 234 -1.93 7.40 -10.20
C TYR A 234 -0.69 8.30 -10.15
N ASP A 235 -0.75 9.29 -9.27
CA ASP A 235 0.34 10.21 -9.02
C ASP A 235 1.45 9.55 -8.18
N LEU A 236 2.71 9.85 -8.51
CA LEU A 236 3.85 9.41 -7.73
C LEU A 236 4.12 10.33 -6.53
N ARG A 237 3.60 11.56 -6.51
CA ARG A 237 3.74 12.48 -5.39
C ARG A 237 3.21 11.85 -4.09
N SER A 238 3.95 12.08 -3.02
CA SER A 238 3.59 11.63 -1.69
C SER A 238 4.09 12.64 -0.67
N ASN A 239 3.26 12.92 0.32
CA ASN A 239 3.60 13.84 1.39
C ASN A 239 4.14 13.04 2.59
N PRO A 240 5.05 13.60 3.39
CA PRO A 240 5.50 12.99 4.63
C PRO A 240 4.39 12.94 5.67
N THR A 241 4.45 11.95 6.56
CA THR A 241 3.64 11.95 7.78
C THR A 241 4.13 13.03 8.75
N GLU A 242 3.28 13.45 9.69
CA GLU A 242 3.72 14.35 10.77
C GLU A 242 4.85 13.73 11.59
N GLU A 243 4.82 12.41 11.77
CA GLU A 243 5.82 11.64 12.52
C GLU A 243 7.18 11.66 11.80
N ALA A 244 7.19 11.53 10.47
CA ALA A 244 8.41 11.66 9.67
C ALA A 244 9.05 13.05 9.85
N MET A 245 8.23 14.09 10.00
CA MET A 245 8.71 15.46 10.24
C MET A 245 9.26 15.65 11.65
N LYS A 246 8.58 15.09 12.67
CA LYS A 246 9.01 15.16 14.07
C LYS A 246 10.37 14.47 14.28
N GLU A 247 10.66 13.42 13.51
CA GLU A 247 11.93 12.69 13.53
C GLU A 247 13.00 13.27 12.61
N ALA A 248 12.62 14.12 11.64
CA ALA A 248 13.57 14.70 10.71
C ALA A 248 14.56 15.63 11.43
N ASP A 249 15.76 15.72 10.87
CA ASP A 249 16.78 16.64 11.34
C ASP A 249 16.23 18.08 11.40
N PRO A 250 16.46 18.84 12.50
CA PRO A 250 15.94 20.19 12.68
C PRO A 250 16.33 21.19 11.58
N THR A 251 17.34 20.87 10.77
CA THR A 251 17.75 21.70 9.62
C THR A 251 16.73 21.71 8.48
N PHE A 252 15.76 20.78 8.46
CA PHE A 252 14.68 20.73 7.47
C PHE A 252 13.43 21.51 7.91
N ASP A 253 13.53 22.82 8.07
CA ASP A 253 12.39 23.68 8.47
C ASP A 253 11.28 23.82 7.40
N PHE A 254 11.54 23.37 6.18
CA PHE A 254 10.63 23.45 5.03
C PHE A 254 9.85 22.15 4.74
N ILE A 255 10.10 21.06 5.48
CA ILE A 255 9.29 19.85 5.35
C ILE A 255 7.87 20.10 5.88
N SER A 256 6.86 19.63 5.16
CA SER A 256 5.45 19.91 5.47
C SER A 256 4.56 18.73 5.09
N PRO A 257 3.52 18.39 5.88
CA PRO A 257 2.64 17.27 5.56
C PRO A 257 1.70 17.60 4.38
N ASN A 258 1.66 18.88 3.98
CA ASN A 258 0.87 19.37 2.86
C ASN A 258 1.71 19.55 1.58
N GLN A 259 3.01 19.24 1.63
CA GLN A 259 3.91 19.35 0.50
C GLN A 259 4.50 17.98 0.17
N SER A 260 4.55 17.65 -1.11
CA SER A 260 5.15 16.41 -1.57
C SER A 260 6.66 16.42 -1.34
N TRP A 261 7.20 15.25 -0.98
CA TRP A 261 8.61 15.08 -0.69
C TRP A 261 9.23 13.99 -1.56
N CYS A 262 10.54 14.08 -1.78
CA CYS A 262 11.25 13.06 -2.53
C CYS A 262 11.33 11.75 -1.73
N TYR A 263 11.36 10.61 -2.43
CA TYR A 263 11.54 9.31 -1.79
C TYR A 263 12.29 8.33 -2.67
N PHE A 264 12.97 7.38 -2.03
CA PHE A 264 13.74 6.36 -2.71
C PHE A 264 12.87 5.35 -3.46
N LEU A 265 13.33 4.97 -4.65
CA LEU A 265 12.99 3.69 -5.28
C LEU A 265 14.07 2.66 -4.93
N GLN A 266 13.76 1.39 -5.16
CA GLN A 266 14.70 0.30 -4.83
C GLN A 266 15.92 0.27 -5.75
N ASP A 267 15.74 0.61 -7.04
CA ASP A 267 16.71 0.30 -8.08
C ASP A 267 17.96 1.19 -8.04
N PRO A 268 19.16 0.61 -8.29
CA PRO A 268 20.36 1.38 -8.49
C PRO A 268 20.27 2.22 -9.77
N HIS A 269 20.82 3.43 -9.75
CA HIS A 269 20.97 4.23 -10.96
C HIS A 269 22.28 3.85 -11.66
N PRO A 270 22.30 3.69 -13.00
CA PRO A 270 23.48 3.20 -13.72
C PRO A 270 24.65 4.18 -13.77
N ASP A 271 24.37 5.49 -13.71
CA ASP A 271 25.39 6.54 -13.89
C ASP A 271 26.50 6.52 -12.84
N SER A 272 26.22 6.03 -11.63
CA SER A 272 27.19 6.05 -10.54
C SER A 272 26.83 5.06 -9.44
N PRO A 273 27.83 4.41 -8.79
CA PRO A 273 27.59 3.45 -7.72
C PRO A 273 26.99 4.07 -6.45
N HIS A 274 26.88 5.40 -6.36
CA HIS A 274 26.24 6.10 -5.24
C HIS A 274 24.89 6.72 -5.57
N LEU A 275 24.39 6.53 -6.79
CA LEU A 275 23.10 7.02 -7.22
C LEU A 275 22.07 5.89 -7.21
N VAL A 276 20.87 6.21 -6.72
CA VAL A 276 19.68 5.37 -6.77
C VAL A 276 18.58 6.13 -7.47
N TYR A 277 17.61 5.42 -8.03
CA TYR A 277 16.40 6.08 -8.51
C TYR A 277 15.59 6.64 -7.33
N ILE A 278 15.02 7.82 -7.53
CA ILE A 278 14.09 8.46 -6.60
C ILE A 278 12.89 8.99 -7.37
N VAL A 279 11.80 9.24 -6.65
CA VAL A 279 10.76 10.17 -7.10
C VAL A 279 11.01 11.49 -6.41
N ASN A 280 11.08 12.59 -7.16
CA ASN A 280 11.27 13.93 -6.59
C ASN A 280 9.93 14.54 -6.11
N ALA A 281 9.99 15.73 -5.50
CA ALA A 281 8.80 16.41 -4.96
C ALA A 281 7.74 16.74 -6.04
N GLU A 282 8.15 16.87 -7.31
CA GLU A 282 7.24 17.09 -8.44
C GLU A 282 6.62 15.78 -8.99
N GLY A 283 6.93 14.62 -8.40
CA GLY A 283 6.41 13.32 -8.84
C GLY A 283 7.14 12.74 -10.06
N LYS A 284 8.35 13.21 -10.37
CA LYS A 284 9.17 12.71 -11.47
C LYS A 284 10.23 11.74 -10.98
N MET A 285 10.45 10.67 -11.74
CA MET A 285 11.58 9.77 -11.49
C MET A 285 12.88 10.42 -11.96
N THR A 286 13.87 10.45 -11.07
CA THR A 286 15.22 11.00 -11.29
C THR A 286 16.23 10.20 -10.46
N ASN A 287 17.48 10.64 -10.36
CA ASN A 287 18.47 10.10 -9.44
C ASN A 287 18.59 10.92 -8.15
N GLY A 288 19.04 10.26 -7.09
CA GLY A 288 19.45 10.85 -5.82
C GLY A 288 20.60 10.07 -5.21
N TYR A 289 21.31 10.70 -4.26
CA TYR A 289 22.42 10.05 -3.57
C TYR A 289 21.92 9.01 -2.57
N SER A 290 22.46 7.78 -2.62
CA SER A 290 22.06 6.72 -1.70
C SER A 290 22.38 7.05 -0.24
N TYR A 291 23.37 7.90 0.01
CA TYR A 291 23.76 8.31 1.36
C TYR A 291 23.02 9.54 1.89
N ASP A 292 22.11 10.11 1.11
CA ASP A 292 21.36 11.31 1.52
C ASP A 292 20.28 10.95 2.54
N GLY A 293 20.46 11.40 3.77
CA GLY A 293 19.52 11.20 4.87
C GLY A 293 18.23 12.00 4.75
N SER A 294 18.15 12.98 3.83
CA SER A 294 16.98 13.84 3.64
C SER A 294 15.86 13.21 2.80
N ILE A 295 16.16 12.10 2.12
CA ILE A 295 15.22 11.47 1.19
C ILE A 295 14.25 10.56 1.96
N GLY A 296 12.99 10.59 1.55
CA GLY A 296 11.91 9.84 2.15
C GLY A 296 11.97 8.33 1.92
N VAL A 297 11.47 7.58 2.90
CA VAL A 297 11.24 6.14 2.84
C VAL A 297 9.75 5.88 2.67
N ARG A 298 9.38 5.32 1.51
CA ARG A 298 8.01 4.93 1.15
C ARG A 298 7.95 3.43 0.91
N PRO A 299 7.79 2.60 1.97
CA PRO A 299 7.87 1.15 1.84
C PRO A 299 6.72 0.56 1.03
N VAL A 300 7.01 -0.60 0.44
CA VAL A 300 6.05 -1.55 -0.13
C VAL A 300 6.06 -2.85 0.65
N ILE A 301 4.88 -3.45 0.81
CA ILE A 301 4.70 -4.77 1.44
C ILE A 301 3.80 -5.63 0.57
N ALA A 302 3.84 -6.94 0.82
CA ALA A 302 2.85 -7.84 0.27
C ALA A 302 2.14 -8.62 1.38
N LEU A 303 0.81 -8.70 1.28
CA LEU A 303 -0.01 -9.50 2.17
C LEU A 303 -0.45 -10.79 1.48
N LYS A 304 -0.55 -11.89 2.25
CA LYS A 304 -1.00 -13.20 1.77
C LYS A 304 -2.38 -13.12 1.10
N SER A 305 -2.72 -14.14 0.30
CA SER A 305 -4.06 -14.23 -0.28
C SER A 305 -5.11 -14.64 0.75
N ARG A 306 -6.39 -14.53 0.36
CA ARG A 306 -7.57 -14.85 1.21
C ARG A 306 -7.73 -13.97 2.44
N ILE A 307 -7.17 -12.77 2.41
CA ILE A 307 -7.38 -11.76 3.46
C ILE A 307 -8.79 -11.18 3.36
N ARG A 308 -9.41 -10.99 4.52
CA ARG A 308 -10.67 -10.29 4.63
C ARG A 308 -10.41 -8.80 4.83
N LEU A 309 -10.97 -7.99 3.93
CA LEU A 309 -10.98 -6.54 4.01
C LEU A 309 -12.38 -6.04 4.36
N GLU A 310 -12.48 -5.15 5.35
CA GLU A 310 -13.74 -4.52 5.75
C GLU A 310 -13.62 -3.00 5.72
N GLY A 311 -14.70 -2.30 5.35
CA GLY A 311 -14.69 -0.83 5.21
C GLY A 311 -14.99 -0.38 3.79
N LYS A 312 -14.75 0.90 3.50
CA LYS A 312 -15.05 1.49 2.17
C LYS A 312 -13.84 1.54 1.24
N GLY A 313 -12.63 1.49 1.79
CA GLY A 313 -11.38 1.61 1.04
C GLY A 313 -11.14 3.03 0.52
N THR A 314 -11.78 4.04 1.10
CA THR A 314 -11.52 5.46 0.80
C THR A 314 -10.45 5.99 1.73
N LEU A 315 -9.79 7.10 1.39
CA LEU A 315 -8.71 7.64 2.24
C LEU A 315 -9.18 7.97 3.68
N THR A 316 -10.42 8.44 3.82
CA THR A 316 -11.06 8.77 5.12
C THR A 316 -11.76 7.57 5.79
N ASN A 317 -11.88 6.44 5.10
CA ASN A 317 -12.46 5.19 5.62
C ASN A 317 -11.77 4.03 4.88
N PRO A 318 -10.48 3.81 5.17
CA PRO A 318 -9.70 2.77 4.53
C PRO A 318 -10.26 1.40 4.91
N PHE A 319 -9.89 0.38 4.15
CA PHE A 319 -10.16 -0.98 4.59
C PHE A 319 -9.37 -1.29 5.85
N GLU A 320 -9.94 -2.10 6.72
CA GLU A 320 -9.24 -2.77 7.81
C GLU A 320 -9.03 -4.23 7.43
N VAL A 321 -7.84 -4.73 7.73
CA VAL A 321 -7.53 -6.16 7.64
C VAL A 321 -8.17 -6.85 8.85
N LYS A 322 -8.94 -7.91 8.61
CA LYS A 322 -9.59 -8.70 9.66
C LYS A 322 -9.09 -10.14 9.67
N GLU A 323 -9.12 -10.73 10.86
CA GLU A 323 -8.95 -12.17 11.09
C GLU A 323 -9.98 -13.02 10.35
#